data_AF-A0A926U1H5-F1
#
_entry.id   AF-A0A926U1H5-F1
#
_cell.length_a   1.000
_cell.length_b   1.000
_cell.length_c   1.000
_cell.angle_alpha   90.00
_cell.angle_beta   90.00
_cell.angle_gamma   90.00
#
_symmetry.space_group_name_H-M   'P 1'
#
loop_
_entity.id
_entity.type
_entity.pdbx_description
1 polymer ?
#
loop_
_entity_poly.entity_id
_entity_poly.type
_entity_poly.pdbx_seq_one_letter_code
_entity_poly.pdbx_strand_id
1 'polypeptide(L)'
;MASKILKRSIAWGGMVAIGLSGGVVVAPAHSQPVRQPSQEELDGLGSRLAEMFSPDIRSTLFTCVTAGGVNLEASAGGDSVICGDGSTVNVPYARYLDTASNFFAASFLLGVSEGAAREPGLTPRMAGSYLAGGGADEIRPRLEVAVANDIFVPANSPESIDLLVDATLQKAAETLNRLDSFEALLGTPEQTSFVVSSFCTAPGMTETEAQQTVPNLSSTQLYAICLYDAGFAEAIGN
;
A
#
# COMPACT_ATOMS: atom_id res chain seq x y z
N MET A 1 10.44 10.06 21.52
CA MET A 1 11.16 8.80 21.20
C MET A 1 10.85 8.24 19.80
N ALA A 2 9.81 8.72 19.08
CA ALA A 2 9.49 8.31 17.71
C ALA A 2 10.57 8.60 16.63
N SER A 3 11.43 9.60 16.85
CA SER A 3 12.46 10.03 15.88
C SER A 3 13.59 9.01 15.62
N LYS A 4 13.80 8.02 16.50
CA LYS A 4 14.79 6.95 16.25
C LYS A 4 14.23 5.76 15.46
N ILE A 5 12.90 5.62 15.37
CA ILE A 5 12.22 4.51 14.68
C ILE A 5 12.32 4.69 13.16
N LEU A 6 12.36 5.93 12.67
CA LEU A 6 12.48 6.28 11.25
C LEU A 6 13.88 6.10 10.63
N LYS A 7 14.92 5.74 11.40
CA LYS A 7 16.28 5.55 10.85
C LYS A 7 16.50 4.19 10.18
N ARG A 8 15.56 3.25 10.33
CA ARG A 8 15.50 2.09 9.44
C ARG A 8 14.66 2.54 8.25
N SER A 9 15.33 2.94 7.19
CA SER A 9 14.80 3.20 5.86
C SER A 9 13.68 2.20 5.55
N ILE A 10 12.43 2.66 5.61
CA ILE A 10 11.31 1.86 5.13
C ILE A 10 11.54 1.72 3.62
N ALA A 11 11.65 0.49 3.13
CA ALA A 11 11.96 0.21 1.73
C ALA A 11 10.75 0.44 0.81
N TRP A 12 10.13 1.62 0.91
CA TRP A 12 9.06 2.12 0.03
C TRP A 12 9.43 1.99 -1.46
N GLY A 13 10.74 2.05 -1.78
CA GLY A 13 11.27 1.92 -3.14
C GLY A 13 10.99 0.57 -3.83
N GLY A 14 10.69 -0.50 -3.08
CA GLY A 14 10.31 -1.80 -3.67
C GLY A 14 8.96 -1.77 -4.38
N MET A 15 7.99 -1.03 -3.84
CA MET A 15 6.65 -0.89 -4.43
C MET A 15 6.66 0.02 -5.68
N VAL A 16 7.59 0.98 -5.73
CA VAL A 16 7.78 1.91 -6.86
C VAL A 16 8.22 1.19 -8.15
N ALA A 17 9.01 0.11 -8.05
CA ALA A 17 9.57 -0.59 -9.22
C ALA A 17 8.57 -1.52 -9.95
N ILE A 18 7.43 -1.82 -9.33
CA ILE A 18 6.52 -2.87 -9.82
C ILE A 18 5.68 -2.39 -11.00
N GLY A 19 5.32 -1.11 -11.05
CA GLY A 19 4.52 -0.52 -12.13
C GLY A 19 5.22 -0.36 -13.49
N LEU A 20 6.52 -0.66 -13.59
CA LEU A 20 7.33 -0.19 -14.73
C LEU A 20 8.10 -1.26 -15.51
N SER A 21 7.96 -2.55 -15.17
CA SER A 21 8.80 -3.59 -15.81
C SER A 21 8.08 -4.86 -16.27
N GLY A 22 6.77 -4.83 -16.53
CA GLY A 22 6.09 -5.83 -17.35
C GLY A 22 5.37 -5.10 -18.49
N GLY A 23 5.67 -5.26 -19.77
CA GLY A 23 6.00 -6.51 -20.45
C GLY A 23 5.04 -6.78 -21.60
N VAL A 24 4.57 -5.75 -22.33
CA VAL A 24 3.99 -5.93 -23.66
C VAL A 24 5.01 -5.43 -24.67
N VAL A 25 5.67 -6.37 -25.36
CA VAL A 25 6.62 -6.06 -26.43
C VAL A 25 5.84 -5.46 -27.61
N VAL A 26 5.83 -4.13 -27.74
CA VAL A 26 5.61 -3.43 -29.02
C VAL A 26 6.57 -2.24 -29.14
N ALA A 27 7.75 -2.50 -29.71
CA ALA A 27 8.66 -1.57 -30.41
C ALA A 27 9.23 -0.33 -29.64
N PRO A 28 10.38 0.23 -30.07
CA PRO A 28 11.20 1.09 -29.24
C PRO A 28 10.71 2.55 -29.29
N ALA A 29 9.82 2.93 -28.39
CA ALA A 29 9.67 4.32 -27.99
C ALA A 29 10.62 4.58 -26.81
N HIS A 30 11.24 5.77 -26.79
CA HIS A 30 12.27 6.15 -25.83
C HIS A 30 11.80 5.95 -24.38
N SER A 31 12.20 4.84 -23.76
CA SER A 31 12.07 4.61 -22.34
C SER A 31 13.02 5.56 -21.63
N GLN A 32 12.51 6.73 -21.26
CA GLN A 32 13.19 7.58 -20.29
C GLN A 32 13.40 6.74 -19.02
N PRO A 33 14.62 6.72 -18.45
CA PRO A 33 14.87 6.00 -17.22
C PRO A 33 13.99 6.62 -16.15
N VAL A 34 13.06 5.83 -15.60
CA VAL A 34 12.28 6.24 -14.44
C VAL A 34 13.25 6.49 -13.30
N ARG A 35 13.23 7.70 -12.75
CA ARG A 35 14.16 8.09 -11.71
C ARG A 35 13.76 7.33 -10.45
N GLN A 36 14.69 6.54 -9.92
CA GLN A 36 14.49 5.94 -8.62
C GLN A 36 14.46 7.09 -7.58
N PRO A 37 13.40 7.20 -6.76
CA PRO A 37 13.34 8.22 -5.72
C PRO A 37 14.56 8.08 -4.80
N SER A 38 15.13 9.23 -4.42
CA SER A 38 16.27 9.26 -3.51
C SER A 38 15.85 8.80 -2.12
N GLN A 39 16.82 8.29 -1.34
CA GLN A 39 16.55 7.85 0.04
C GLN A 39 15.97 8.98 0.91
N GLU A 40 16.36 10.22 0.65
CA GLU A 40 15.86 11.40 1.37
C GLU A 40 14.39 11.71 1.06
N GLU A 41 13.97 11.53 -0.21
CA GLU A 41 12.57 11.63 -0.63
C GLU A 41 11.71 10.53 0.04
N LEU A 42 12.23 9.31 0.14
CA LEU A 42 11.56 8.18 0.79
C LEU A 42 11.46 8.33 2.32
N ASP A 43 12.52 8.85 2.97
CA ASP A 43 12.53 9.10 4.42
C ASP A 43 11.56 10.26 4.78
N GLY A 44 11.50 11.29 3.94
CA GLY A 44 10.54 12.39 4.08
C GLY A 44 9.09 11.95 3.91
N LEU A 45 8.83 11.08 2.92
CA LEU A 45 7.52 10.47 2.69
C LEU A 45 7.08 9.61 3.88
N GLY A 46 7.96 8.76 4.42
CA GLY A 46 7.67 7.94 5.60
C GLY A 46 7.32 8.79 6.83
N SER A 47 8.01 9.93 7.01
CA SER A 47 7.71 10.89 8.08
C SER A 47 6.34 11.52 7.94
N ARG A 48 5.99 11.97 6.72
CA ARG A 48 4.68 12.57 6.42
C ARG A 48 3.55 11.57 6.60
N LEU A 49 3.69 10.36 6.07
CA LEU A 49 2.70 9.30 6.21
C LEU A 49 2.46 8.93 7.69
N ALA A 50 3.54 8.88 8.48
CA ALA A 50 3.43 8.65 9.92
C ALA A 50 2.71 9.79 10.66
N GLU A 51 2.67 11.00 10.12
CA GLU A 51 1.95 12.15 10.69
C GLU A 51 0.50 12.28 10.16
N MET A 52 0.23 11.71 8.98
CA MET A 52 -1.07 11.78 8.31
C MET A 52 -2.06 10.73 8.84
N PHE A 53 -1.62 9.51 9.11
CA PHE A 53 -2.53 8.48 9.59
C PHE A 53 -3.07 8.77 11.00
N SER A 54 -4.34 8.44 11.22
CA SER A 54 -4.96 8.50 12.55
C SER A 54 -4.15 7.66 13.56
N PRO A 55 -4.16 8.00 14.87
CA PRO A 55 -3.47 7.23 15.89
C PRO A 55 -3.81 5.74 15.86
N ASP A 56 -5.05 5.43 15.47
CA ASP A 56 -5.56 4.07 15.36
C ASP A 56 -4.86 3.27 14.24
N ILE A 57 -4.82 3.83 13.02
CA ILE A 57 -4.12 3.23 11.87
C ILE A 57 -2.63 3.12 12.18
N ARG A 58 -2.02 4.17 12.73
CA ARG A 58 -0.61 4.16 13.11
C ARG A 58 -0.30 3.07 14.13
N SER A 59 -1.14 2.94 15.16
CA SER A 59 -0.95 1.92 16.19
C SER A 59 -1.11 0.51 15.65
N THR A 60 -1.94 0.33 14.62
CA THR A 60 -2.13 -0.94 13.92
C THR A 60 -0.96 -1.24 12.98
N LEU A 61 -0.67 -0.37 12.01
CA LEU A 61 0.39 -0.56 11.01
C LEU A 61 1.77 -0.70 11.64
N PHE A 62 2.11 0.16 12.59
CA PHE A 62 3.43 0.15 13.23
C PHE A 62 3.47 -0.76 14.46
N THR A 63 2.45 -1.60 14.66
CA THR A 63 2.51 -2.65 15.67
C THR A 63 3.68 -3.59 15.38
N CYS A 64 4.35 -4.08 16.41
CA CYS A 64 5.49 -4.99 16.31
C CYS A 64 6.73 -4.49 15.53
N VAL A 65 6.80 -3.25 15.04
CA VAL A 65 7.96 -2.73 14.29
C VAL A 65 9.27 -2.87 15.08
N THR A 66 9.24 -2.59 16.39
CA THR A 66 10.41 -2.73 17.25
C THR A 66 10.69 -4.18 17.67
N ALA A 67 9.74 -5.08 17.40
CA ALA A 67 9.74 -6.50 17.74
C ALA A 67 9.93 -7.40 16.51
N GLY A 68 10.43 -6.84 15.39
CA GLY A 68 10.76 -7.60 14.18
C GLY A 68 9.63 -7.74 13.17
N GLY A 69 8.59 -6.91 13.25
CA GLY A 69 7.41 -6.97 12.39
C GLY A 69 6.36 -7.95 12.90
N VAL A 70 5.22 -8.03 12.21
CA VAL A 70 4.13 -8.95 12.55
C VAL A 70 4.35 -10.30 11.88
N ASN A 71 4.38 -11.36 12.70
CA ASN A 71 4.37 -12.73 12.21
C ASN A 71 2.92 -13.14 11.89
N LEU A 72 2.52 -12.97 10.62
CA LEU A 72 1.17 -13.27 10.15
C LEU A 72 0.86 -14.78 10.19
N GLU A 73 1.86 -15.62 9.95
CA GLU A 73 1.74 -17.07 10.06
C GLU A 73 1.41 -17.48 11.50
N ALA A 74 2.20 -17.02 12.48
CA ALA A 74 1.97 -17.35 13.88
C ALA A 74 0.64 -16.78 14.41
N SER A 75 0.20 -15.65 13.85
CA SER A 75 -1.07 -15.01 14.21
C SER A 75 -2.29 -15.68 13.54
N ALA A 76 -2.08 -16.54 12.53
CA ALA A 76 -3.16 -17.13 11.76
C ALA A 76 -4.04 -18.04 12.65
N GLY A 77 -5.36 -17.80 12.60
CA GLY A 77 -6.34 -18.53 13.41
C GLY A 77 -6.44 -18.08 14.87
N GLY A 78 -5.69 -17.05 15.28
CA GLY A 78 -5.83 -16.38 16.57
C GLY A 78 -6.57 -15.04 16.49
N ASP A 79 -6.97 -14.53 17.66
CA ASP A 79 -7.66 -13.23 17.75
C ASP A 79 -6.69 -12.04 17.77
N SER A 80 -5.40 -12.26 18.02
CA SER A 80 -4.39 -11.22 18.26
C SER A 80 -3.15 -11.41 17.42
N VAL A 81 -2.47 -10.30 17.16
CA VAL A 81 -1.17 -10.27 16.46
C VAL A 81 -0.03 -10.78 17.35
N ILE A 82 0.83 -11.60 16.76
CA ILE A 82 2.11 -12.06 17.30
C ILE A 82 3.24 -11.35 16.55
N CYS A 83 4.16 -10.74 17.28
CA CYS A 83 5.35 -10.09 16.74
C CYS A 83 6.44 -11.11 16.36
N GLY A 84 7.42 -10.68 15.57
CA GLY A 84 8.56 -11.52 15.15
C GLY A 84 9.41 -12.07 16.30
N ASP A 85 9.42 -11.41 17.46
CA ASP A 85 10.06 -11.91 18.69
C ASP A 85 9.20 -12.90 19.50
N GLY A 86 7.99 -13.21 19.03
CA GLY A 86 7.03 -14.13 19.66
C GLY A 86 6.12 -13.47 20.71
N SER A 87 6.26 -12.17 20.98
CA SER A 87 5.35 -11.46 21.88
C SER A 87 3.97 -11.26 21.26
N THR A 88 2.92 -11.26 22.09
CA THR A 88 1.54 -11.01 21.66
C THR A 88 1.14 -9.57 21.98
N VAL A 89 0.49 -8.90 21.05
CA VAL A 89 -0.03 -7.53 21.20
C VAL A 89 -1.54 -7.51 21.08
N ASN A 90 -2.20 -6.55 21.73
CA ASN A 90 -3.66 -6.40 21.72
C ASN A 90 -4.17 -5.69 20.46
N VAL A 91 -3.73 -6.16 19.29
CA VAL A 91 -4.23 -5.72 17.98
C VAL A 91 -4.86 -6.95 17.32
N PRO A 92 -6.14 -6.88 16.90
CA PRO A 92 -6.76 -8.03 16.28
C PRO A 92 -6.06 -8.46 14.99
N TYR A 93 -5.84 -9.76 14.79
CA TYR A 93 -5.18 -10.28 13.59
C TYR A 93 -5.86 -9.80 12.30
N ALA A 94 -7.18 -9.96 12.21
CA ALA A 94 -7.96 -9.54 11.04
C ALA A 94 -7.85 -8.03 10.79
N ARG A 95 -7.81 -7.22 11.85
CA ARG A 95 -7.63 -5.78 11.73
C ARG A 95 -6.27 -5.43 11.16
N TYR A 96 -5.20 -6.05 11.67
CA TYR A 96 -3.86 -5.80 11.17
C TYR A 96 -3.73 -6.19 9.70
N LEU A 97 -4.16 -7.41 9.35
CA LEU A 97 -4.07 -7.90 7.97
C LEU A 97 -4.88 -7.02 7.00
N ASP A 98 -6.09 -6.61 7.38
CA ASP A 98 -6.92 -5.74 6.55
C ASP A 98 -6.29 -4.34 6.39
N THR A 99 -5.84 -3.71 7.47
CA THR A 99 -5.16 -2.41 7.41
C THR A 99 -3.87 -2.47 6.59
N ALA A 100 -3.01 -3.45 6.82
CA ALA A 100 -1.75 -3.61 6.08
C ALA A 100 -2.01 -3.90 4.60
N SER A 101 -2.87 -4.86 4.27
CA SER A 101 -3.17 -5.20 2.88
C SER A 101 -3.83 -4.06 2.12
N ASN A 102 -4.76 -3.29 2.73
CA ASN A 102 -5.33 -2.10 2.11
C ASN A 102 -4.27 -1.02 1.83
N PHE A 103 -3.36 -0.84 2.78
CA PHE A 103 -2.26 0.11 2.66
C PHE A 103 -1.31 -0.25 1.51
N PHE A 104 -0.84 -1.52 1.46
CA PHE A 104 0.01 -2.02 0.38
C PHE A 104 -0.71 -2.02 -0.98
N ALA A 105 -2.00 -2.39 -1.01
CA ALA A 105 -2.80 -2.38 -2.23
C ALA A 105 -2.96 -0.96 -2.76
N ALA A 106 -3.18 0.02 -1.88
CA ALA A 106 -3.25 1.42 -2.27
C ALA A 106 -1.95 1.92 -2.90
N SER A 107 -0.80 1.62 -2.28
CA SER A 107 0.52 1.94 -2.85
C SER A 107 0.73 1.29 -4.22
N PHE A 108 0.40 0.00 -4.37
CA PHE A 108 0.48 -0.71 -5.64
C PHE A 108 -0.41 -0.07 -6.71
N LEU A 109 -1.67 0.24 -6.38
CA LEU A 109 -2.64 0.81 -7.32
C LEU A 109 -2.26 2.22 -7.77
N LEU A 110 -1.66 3.04 -6.91
CA LEU A 110 -1.11 4.33 -7.30
C LEU A 110 0.01 4.14 -8.35
N GLY A 111 0.90 3.17 -8.14
CA GLY A 111 1.93 2.83 -9.13
C GLY A 111 1.34 2.34 -10.46
N VAL A 112 0.28 1.52 -10.42
CA VAL A 112 -0.45 1.09 -11.63
C VAL A 112 -1.11 2.27 -12.33
N SER A 113 -1.73 3.19 -11.59
CA SER A 113 -2.38 4.39 -12.12
C SER A 113 -1.38 5.31 -12.85
N GLU A 114 -0.21 5.55 -12.25
CA GLU A 114 0.88 6.32 -12.86
C GLU A 114 1.42 5.65 -14.13
N GLY A 115 1.58 4.33 -14.11
CA GLY A 115 1.95 3.56 -15.31
C GLY A 115 0.90 3.65 -16.41
N ALA A 116 -0.38 3.53 -16.04
CA ALA A 116 -1.50 3.61 -16.97
C ALA A 116 -1.64 4.98 -17.65
N ALA A 117 -1.27 6.07 -16.96
CA ALA A 117 -1.27 7.41 -17.54
C ALA A 117 -0.35 7.53 -18.79
N ARG A 118 0.62 6.61 -18.94
CA ARG A 118 1.55 6.54 -20.07
C ARG A 118 1.07 5.62 -21.20
N GLU A 119 0.03 4.83 -20.96
CA GLU A 119 -0.48 3.79 -21.88
C GLU A 119 -1.94 4.08 -22.27
N PRO A 120 -2.17 4.92 -23.30
CA PRO A 120 -3.52 5.29 -23.73
C PRO A 120 -4.28 4.06 -24.24
N GLY A 121 -5.19 3.55 -23.41
CA GLY A 121 -5.99 2.36 -23.71
C GLY A 121 -6.02 1.34 -22.57
N LEU A 122 -5.11 1.44 -21.59
CA LEU A 122 -5.20 0.64 -20.38
C LEU A 122 -6.38 1.13 -19.53
N THR A 123 -7.23 0.21 -19.11
CA THR A 123 -8.37 0.50 -18.21
C THR A 123 -8.22 -0.27 -16.90
N PRO A 124 -8.83 0.19 -15.79
CA PRO A 124 -8.80 -0.55 -14.53
C PRO A 124 -9.33 -1.98 -14.68
N ARG A 125 -10.40 -2.18 -15.47
CA ARG A 125 -10.95 -3.51 -15.74
C ARG A 125 -9.97 -4.43 -16.46
N MET A 126 -9.18 -3.91 -17.40
CA MET A 126 -8.12 -4.69 -18.05
C MET A 126 -7.02 -5.08 -17.08
N ALA A 127 -6.56 -4.15 -16.25
CA ALA A 127 -5.57 -4.42 -15.21
C ALA A 127 -6.09 -5.44 -14.18
N GLY A 128 -7.34 -5.30 -13.72
CA GLY A 128 -8.00 -6.26 -12.82
C GLY A 128 -8.16 -7.64 -13.44
N SER A 129 -8.52 -7.72 -14.72
CA SER A 129 -8.61 -8.99 -15.47
C SER A 129 -7.24 -9.65 -15.65
N TYR A 130 -6.19 -8.86 -15.89
CA TYR A 130 -4.83 -9.36 -15.98
C TYR A 130 -4.37 -9.96 -14.64
N LEU A 131 -4.60 -9.28 -13.52
CA LEU A 131 -4.32 -9.82 -12.19
C LEU A 131 -5.05 -11.15 -11.96
N ALA A 132 -6.33 -11.23 -12.32
CA ALA A 132 -7.13 -12.45 -12.17
C ALA A 132 -6.74 -13.58 -13.13
N GLY A 133 -6.10 -13.27 -14.26
CA GLY A 133 -5.81 -14.19 -15.36
C GLY A 133 -4.37 -14.74 -15.40
N GLY A 134 -3.59 -14.57 -14.33
CA GLY A 134 -2.20 -15.03 -14.24
C GLY A 134 -1.16 -13.90 -14.09
N GLY A 135 -1.55 -12.65 -14.31
CA GLY A 135 -0.68 -11.50 -14.08
C GLY A 135 -0.28 -11.30 -12.61
N ALA A 136 -1.09 -11.82 -11.67
CA ALA A 136 -0.73 -11.88 -10.26
C ALA A 136 0.59 -12.64 -10.03
N ASP A 137 0.82 -13.75 -10.74
CA ASP A 137 2.04 -14.56 -10.60
C ASP A 137 3.28 -13.84 -11.16
N GLU A 138 3.11 -12.99 -12.17
CA GLU A 138 4.20 -12.17 -12.72
C GLU A 138 4.58 -11.01 -11.78
N ILE A 139 3.61 -10.47 -11.04
CA ILE A 139 3.80 -9.33 -10.13
C ILE A 139 4.26 -9.79 -8.74
N ARG A 140 3.80 -10.96 -8.29
CA ARG A 140 4.04 -11.51 -6.95
C ARG A 140 5.51 -11.46 -6.53
N PRO A 141 6.50 -11.94 -7.30
CA PRO A 141 7.90 -11.92 -6.87
C PRO A 141 8.41 -10.52 -6.51
N ARG A 142 7.87 -9.48 -7.16
CA ARG A 142 8.25 -8.10 -6.85
C ARG A 142 7.59 -7.60 -5.58
N LEU A 143 6.34 -7.96 -5.36
CA LEU A 143 5.64 -7.64 -4.11
C LEU A 143 6.26 -8.38 -2.93
N GLU A 144 6.65 -9.65 -3.09
CA GLU A 144 7.38 -10.41 -2.08
C GLU A 144 8.69 -9.71 -1.68
N VAL A 145 9.47 -9.26 -2.67
CA VAL A 145 10.70 -8.48 -2.42
C VAL A 145 10.39 -7.16 -1.73
N ALA A 146 9.33 -6.45 -2.13
CA ALA A 146 8.95 -5.19 -1.50
C ALA A 146 8.55 -5.39 -0.03
N VAL A 147 7.70 -6.39 0.25
CA VAL A 147 7.23 -6.75 1.58
C VAL A 147 8.36 -7.26 2.47
N ALA A 148 9.23 -8.13 1.95
CA ALA A 148 10.37 -8.69 2.70
C ALA A 148 11.42 -7.62 3.08
N ASN A 149 11.53 -6.55 2.30
CA ASN A 149 12.42 -5.43 2.61
C ASN A 149 11.79 -4.39 3.54
N ASP A 150 10.51 -4.56 3.89
CA ASP A 150 9.79 -3.66 4.78
C ASP A 150 9.86 -4.12 6.26
N ILE A 151 9.43 -3.26 7.18
CA ILE A 151 9.43 -3.49 8.64
C ILE A 151 8.13 -4.14 9.15
N PHE A 152 7.14 -4.36 8.27
CA PHE A 152 5.80 -4.81 8.64
C PHE A 152 5.70 -6.33 8.89
N VAL A 153 6.53 -7.14 8.24
CA VAL A 153 6.59 -8.60 8.46
C VAL A 153 8.05 -9.05 8.60
N PRO A 154 8.34 -10.15 9.33
CA PRO A 154 9.68 -10.70 9.41
C PRO A 154 10.17 -11.13 8.01
N ALA A 155 11.29 -10.57 7.55
CA ALA A 155 11.91 -10.90 6.26
C ALA A 155 12.27 -12.40 6.10
N ASN A 156 12.38 -13.12 7.22
CA ASN A 156 12.69 -14.54 7.30
C ASN A 156 11.44 -15.43 7.48
N SER A 157 10.23 -14.90 7.28
CA SER A 157 8.97 -15.67 7.28
C SER A 157 8.32 -15.58 5.90
N PRO A 158 8.69 -16.48 4.96
CA PRO A 158 8.07 -16.57 3.64
C PRO A 158 6.54 -16.65 3.72
N GLU A 159 6.01 -17.41 4.67
CA GLU A 159 4.56 -17.59 4.86
C GLU A 159 3.87 -16.28 5.24
N SER A 160 4.50 -15.44 6.07
CA SER A 160 3.95 -14.11 6.39
C SER A 160 4.01 -13.16 5.20
N ILE A 161 5.08 -13.24 4.40
CA ILE A 161 5.22 -12.45 3.17
C ILE A 161 4.13 -12.85 2.18
N ASP A 162 3.97 -14.15 1.91
CA ASP A 162 2.97 -14.69 0.99
C ASP A 162 1.55 -14.29 1.38
N LEU A 163 1.20 -14.41 2.66
CA LEU A 163 -0.11 -14.00 3.17
C LEU A 163 -0.40 -12.51 2.92
N LEU A 164 0.59 -11.65 3.14
CA LEU A 164 0.41 -10.21 2.92
C LEU A 164 0.35 -9.88 1.41
N VAL A 165 1.16 -10.53 0.59
CA VAL A 165 1.15 -10.36 -0.87
C VAL A 165 -0.19 -10.83 -1.47
N ASP A 166 -0.71 -11.98 -1.03
CA ASP A 166 -2.01 -12.50 -1.45
C ASP A 166 -3.14 -11.54 -1.12
N ALA A 167 -3.19 -11.09 0.14
CA ALA A 167 -4.19 -10.13 0.58
C ALA A 167 -4.09 -8.81 -0.20
N THR A 168 -2.86 -8.33 -0.45
CA THR A 168 -2.60 -7.11 -1.23
C THR A 168 -3.11 -7.24 -2.67
N LEU A 169 -2.75 -8.33 -3.36
CA LEU A 169 -3.16 -8.57 -4.75
C LEU A 169 -4.68 -8.75 -4.86
N GLN A 170 -5.31 -9.42 -3.89
CA GLN A 170 -6.75 -9.56 -3.82
C GLN A 170 -7.43 -8.20 -3.70
N LYS A 171 -7.03 -7.36 -2.73
CA LYS A 171 -7.60 -6.01 -2.52
C LYS A 171 -7.39 -5.11 -3.74
N ALA A 172 -6.22 -5.20 -4.37
CA ALA A 172 -5.93 -4.47 -5.60
C ALA A 172 -6.87 -4.87 -6.74
N ALA A 173 -7.05 -6.18 -6.97
CA ALA A 173 -7.94 -6.69 -8.00
C ALA A 173 -9.42 -6.32 -7.73
N GLU A 174 -9.89 -6.46 -6.48
CA GLU A 174 -11.23 -6.04 -6.06
C GLU A 174 -11.46 -4.55 -6.33
N THR A 175 -10.47 -3.70 -6.02
CA THR A 175 -10.55 -2.26 -6.26
C THR A 175 -10.57 -1.96 -7.75
N LEU A 176 -9.65 -2.50 -8.55
CA LEU A 176 -9.60 -2.28 -10.00
C LEU A 176 -10.90 -2.67 -10.72
N ASN A 177 -11.55 -3.77 -10.28
CA ASN A 177 -12.80 -4.22 -10.85
C ASN A 177 -14.01 -3.31 -10.51
N ARG A 178 -13.88 -2.47 -9.49
CA ARG A 178 -14.91 -1.49 -9.09
C ARG A 178 -14.70 -0.11 -9.72
N LEU A 179 -13.53 0.17 -10.27
CA LEU A 179 -13.19 1.48 -10.84
C LEU A 179 -13.60 1.56 -12.31
N ASP A 180 -14.26 2.66 -12.68
CA ASP A 180 -14.57 2.96 -14.07
C ASP A 180 -13.39 3.63 -14.81
N SER A 181 -12.48 4.28 -14.08
CA SER A 181 -11.24 4.87 -14.59
C SER A 181 -10.14 4.87 -13.51
N PHE A 182 -8.88 5.08 -13.90
CA PHE A 182 -7.78 5.15 -12.92
C PHE A 182 -7.87 6.41 -12.05
N GLU A 183 -8.36 7.52 -12.59
CA GLU A 183 -8.62 8.75 -11.84
C GLU A 183 -9.63 8.52 -10.71
N ALA A 184 -10.60 7.62 -10.91
CA ALA A 184 -11.59 7.27 -9.89
C ALA A 184 -10.97 6.57 -8.66
N LEU A 185 -9.70 6.12 -8.72
CA LEU A 185 -8.97 5.59 -7.56
C LEU A 185 -8.96 6.60 -6.40
N LEU A 186 -8.84 7.90 -6.70
CA LEU A 186 -8.81 8.98 -5.71
C LEU A 186 -10.20 9.52 -5.36
N GLY A 187 -11.25 9.00 -6.00
CA GLY A 187 -12.60 9.52 -5.88
C GLY A 187 -12.81 10.86 -6.60
N THR A 188 -13.91 11.54 -6.25
CA THR A 188 -14.20 12.91 -6.70
C THR A 188 -13.39 13.93 -5.90
N PRO A 189 -13.12 15.14 -6.43
CA PRO A 189 -12.40 16.18 -5.70
C PRO A 189 -12.98 16.50 -4.31
N GLU A 190 -14.31 16.49 -4.17
CA GLU A 190 -15.00 16.71 -2.90
C GLU A 190 -14.72 15.57 -1.90
N GLN A 191 -14.73 14.33 -2.37
CA GLN A 191 -14.40 13.17 -1.54
C GLN A 191 -12.92 13.19 -1.14
N THR A 192 -12.02 13.47 -2.07
CA THR A 192 -10.58 13.58 -1.80
C THR A 192 -10.32 14.66 -0.74
N SER A 193 -10.89 15.85 -0.90
CA SER A 193 -10.73 16.95 0.06
C SER A 193 -11.26 16.59 1.46
N PHE A 194 -12.39 15.89 1.53
CA PHE A 194 -12.93 15.38 2.79
C PHE A 194 -11.96 14.37 3.44
N VAL A 195 -11.51 13.37 2.68
CA VAL A 195 -10.62 12.32 3.18
C VAL A 195 -9.29 12.92 3.66
N VAL A 196 -8.69 13.84 2.90
CA VAL A 196 -7.46 14.53 3.31
C VAL A 196 -7.64 15.29 4.63
N SER A 197 -8.66 16.13 4.72
CA SER A 197 -8.89 17.00 5.89
C SER A 197 -9.36 16.25 7.14
N SER A 198 -10.05 15.13 6.96
CA SER A 198 -10.76 14.46 8.06
C SER A 198 -10.17 13.10 8.43
N PHE A 199 -9.58 12.37 7.49
CA PHE A 199 -9.01 11.03 7.69
C PHE A 199 -7.48 11.03 7.64
N CYS A 200 -6.86 11.69 6.66
CA CYS A 200 -5.41 11.76 6.48
C CYS A 200 -4.70 12.84 7.31
N THR A 201 -5.42 13.58 8.17
CA THR A 201 -4.81 14.62 9.01
C THR A 201 -5.04 14.28 10.49
N ALA A 202 -3.97 14.19 11.28
CA ALA A 202 -4.07 13.88 12.70
C ALA A 202 -4.94 14.89 13.48
N PRO A 203 -5.76 14.44 14.45
CA PRO A 203 -5.89 13.06 14.94
C PRO A 203 -6.66 12.12 13.99
N GLY A 204 -7.34 12.66 12.97
CA GLY A 204 -8.05 11.87 11.97
C GLY A 204 -9.25 11.11 12.53
N MET A 205 -10.22 10.82 11.66
CA MET A 205 -11.27 9.86 11.94
C MET A 205 -10.78 8.42 11.70
N THR A 206 -11.46 7.46 12.29
CA THR A 206 -11.23 6.04 12.02
C THR A 206 -11.68 5.69 10.60
N GLU A 207 -11.18 4.56 10.08
CA GLU A 207 -11.60 4.06 8.77
C GLU A 207 -13.11 3.81 8.71
N THR A 208 -13.70 3.31 9.80
CA THR A 208 -15.15 3.08 9.89
C THR A 208 -15.94 4.38 9.78
N GLU A 209 -15.51 5.44 10.48
CA GLU A 209 -16.17 6.76 10.42
C GLU A 209 -16.03 7.40 9.04
N ALA A 210 -14.85 7.28 8.42
CA ALA A 210 -14.62 7.74 7.06
C ALA A 210 -15.56 7.03 6.06
N GLN A 211 -15.64 5.69 6.12
CA GLN A 211 -16.52 4.91 5.25
C GLN A 211 -18.01 5.22 5.48
N GLN A 212 -18.43 5.56 6.69
CA GLN A 212 -19.81 6.00 6.92
C GLN A 212 -20.13 7.33 6.25
N THR A 213 -19.14 8.20 6.09
CA THR A 213 -19.31 9.54 5.50
C THR A 213 -19.14 9.53 3.98
N VAL A 214 -18.20 8.73 3.46
CA VAL A 214 -17.95 8.53 2.03
C VAL A 214 -18.12 7.06 1.63
N PRO A 215 -19.36 6.52 1.69
CA PRO A 215 -19.62 5.06 1.58
C PRO A 215 -19.29 4.44 0.22
N ASN A 216 -19.05 5.27 -0.80
CA ASN A 216 -18.69 4.80 -2.12
C ASN A 216 -17.18 4.55 -2.28
N LEU A 217 -16.34 5.00 -1.34
CA LEU A 217 -14.91 4.73 -1.32
C LEU A 217 -14.60 3.46 -0.50
N SER A 218 -13.80 2.57 -1.08
CA SER A 218 -13.24 1.43 -0.33
C SER A 218 -12.16 1.88 0.66
N SER A 219 -11.82 1.04 1.65
CA SER A 219 -10.66 1.26 2.52
C SER A 219 -9.40 1.53 1.70
N THR A 220 -9.14 0.71 0.68
CA THR A 220 -8.00 0.89 -0.23
C THR A 220 -7.98 2.28 -0.87
N GLN A 221 -9.12 2.82 -1.31
CA GLN A 221 -9.18 4.18 -1.87
C GLN A 221 -8.91 5.26 -0.81
N LEU A 222 -9.36 5.07 0.44
CA LEU A 222 -9.03 5.99 1.53
C LEU A 222 -7.51 6.07 1.77
N TYR A 223 -6.82 4.92 1.80
CA TYR A 223 -5.35 4.90 1.89
C TYR A 223 -4.69 5.50 0.65
N ALA A 224 -5.22 5.23 -0.55
CA ALA A 224 -4.67 5.77 -1.80
C ALA A 224 -4.71 7.30 -1.82
N ILE A 225 -5.80 7.91 -1.32
CA ILE A 225 -5.90 9.37 -1.17
C ILE A 225 -4.84 9.90 -0.22
N CYS A 226 -4.65 9.28 0.96
CA CYS A 226 -3.63 9.73 1.91
C CYS A 226 -2.21 9.60 1.36
N LEU A 227 -1.92 8.49 0.67
CA LEU A 227 -0.63 8.27 0.01
C LEU A 227 -0.40 9.30 -1.10
N TYR A 228 -1.42 9.56 -1.94
CA TYR A 228 -1.34 10.56 -3.00
C TYR A 228 -1.06 11.96 -2.43
N ASP A 229 -1.81 12.40 -1.43
CA ASP A 229 -1.65 13.69 -0.76
C ASP A 229 -0.29 13.84 -0.05
N ALA A 230 0.28 12.73 0.45
CA ALA A 230 1.63 12.72 1.03
C ALA A 230 2.75 12.94 -0.01
N GLY A 231 2.42 12.92 -1.31
CA GLY A 231 3.36 13.02 -2.43
C GLY A 231 3.88 11.67 -2.93
N PHE A 232 3.22 10.56 -2.61
CA PHE A 232 3.67 9.22 -3.03
C PHE A 232 3.68 9.06 -4.55
N ALA A 233 2.67 9.59 -5.25
CA ALA A 233 2.59 9.56 -6.71
C ALA A 233 3.72 10.37 -7.36
N GLU A 234 4.05 11.54 -6.82
CA GLU A 234 5.17 12.37 -7.31
C GLU A 234 6.52 11.69 -7.11
N ALA A 235 6.67 10.90 -6.05
CA ALA A 235 7.87 10.10 -5.80
C ALA A 235 8.02 8.90 -6.76
N ILE A 236 6.93 8.47 -7.41
CA ILE A 236 6.89 7.33 -8.36
C ILE A 236 6.91 7.79 -9.82
N GLY A 237 6.25 8.91 -10.12
CA GLY A 237 6.03 9.41 -11.46
C GLY A 237 7.19 10.17 -12.09
N ASN A 238 8.18 10.61 -11.29
CA ASN A 238 9.36 11.36 -11.74
C ASN A 238 10.54 10.48 -12.14
#